data_AF-A0AAD4CHW3-F1
#
_entry.id   AF-A0AAD4CHW3-F1
#
_cell.length_a   1.000
_cell.length_b   1.000
_cell.length_c   1.000
_cell.angle_alpha   90.00
_cell.angle_beta   90.00
_cell.angle_gamma   90.00
#
_symmetry.space_group_name_H-M   'P 1'
#
loop_
_entity.id
_entity.type
_entity.pdbx_description
1 polymer ?
#
loop_
_entity_poly.entity_id
_entity_poly.type
_entity_poly.pdbx_seq_one_letter_code
_entity_poly.pdbx_strand_id
1 'polypeptide(L)'
;MGGFDVYCAICGCTFSSRLSIDSDDETDYTYDGEVIGESDLEWLDHLRALGLNRGVSGDRKSFITGRGYYDDAGAIQVHRGDDPNVPVDPDEKGTHYFTTYCDWTGDEEFQPVFPFHELCFQEILVRCFKDTPINGDVLFALCEGLVGNDSNSLPLDYGEPTPPYEQYWECRKGEEVLVTNPVEIPEVSKYLEGLVDVGKDDGSDTSSDIFNCLPYELRDKIFQLLPVASVLALKAASGSMHATRFSWTARLDAELPWLWELRDIDPFTSRKLEGEMSRKIAELDEKSQYTRDGVGYIPGLVNRRRIWTVCEEIKNLYEEKLLV
;
A
#
# COMPACT_ATOMS: atom_id res chain seq x y z
N MET A 1 27.03 22.18 -1.94
CA MET A 1 25.71 21.93 -2.56
C MET A 1 24.71 21.84 -1.42
N GLY A 2 23.48 22.33 -1.61
CA GLY A 2 22.45 22.22 -0.57
C GLY A 2 22.01 20.76 -0.40
N GLY A 3 21.52 20.42 0.79
CA GLY A 3 20.91 19.12 1.07
C GLY A 3 19.64 18.87 0.25
N PHE A 4 19.15 17.63 0.21
CA PHE A 4 17.84 17.32 -0.39
C PHE A 4 17.31 15.99 0.14
N ASP A 5 15.99 15.93 0.32
CA ASP A 5 15.31 14.76 0.86
C ASP A 5 15.16 13.65 -0.17
N VAL A 6 15.08 12.44 0.35
CA VAL A 6 14.91 11.19 -0.39
C VAL A 6 13.54 10.62 -0.09
N TYR A 7 12.84 10.14 -1.12
CA TYR A 7 11.51 9.57 -0.97
C TYR A 7 11.51 8.07 -1.20
N CYS A 8 10.53 7.40 -0.62
CA CYS A 8 10.34 5.96 -0.79
C CYS A 8 9.97 5.61 -2.24
N ALA A 9 10.68 4.65 -2.83
CA ALA A 9 10.48 4.21 -4.21
C ALA A 9 9.07 3.64 -4.44
N ILE A 10 8.40 3.16 -3.39
CA ILE A 10 7.08 2.51 -3.46
C ILE A 10 5.94 3.48 -3.14
N CYS A 11 6.04 4.28 -2.08
CA CYS A 11 4.94 5.15 -1.64
C CYS A 11 5.16 6.65 -1.91
N GLY A 12 6.38 7.06 -2.30
CA GLY A 12 6.73 8.46 -2.53
C GLY A 12 6.79 9.32 -1.26
N CYS A 13 6.69 8.73 -0.07
CA CYS A 13 6.72 9.47 1.20
C CYS A 13 8.16 9.64 1.74
N THR A 14 8.34 10.63 2.63
CA THR A 14 9.58 10.89 3.38
C THR A 14 9.96 9.76 4.35
N PHE A 15 11.22 9.75 4.78
CA PHE A 15 11.79 8.82 5.77
C PHE A 15 12.01 9.45 7.15
N SER A 16 11.13 10.38 7.54
CA SER A 16 11.21 11.09 8.81
C SER A 16 9.84 11.19 9.46
N SER A 17 9.71 10.67 10.68
CA SER A 17 8.56 10.89 11.57
C SER A 17 8.54 12.30 12.19
N ARG A 18 9.63 13.07 12.05
CA ARG A 18 9.74 14.45 12.57
C ARG A 18 9.04 15.43 11.63
N LEU A 19 7.72 15.43 11.69
CA LEU A 19 6.85 16.25 10.86
C LEU A 19 6.36 17.49 11.63
N SER A 20 6.07 18.57 10.89
CA SER A 20 5.38 19.74 11.43
C SER A 20 3.89 19.40 11.56
N ILE A 21 3.40 19.31 12.79
CA ILE A 21 2.00 18.98 13.12
C ILE A 21 1.48 20.04 14.09
N ASP A 22 0.32 20.61 13.80
CA ASP A 22 -0.33 21.65 14.60
C ASP A 22 0.62 22.81 14.98
N SER A 23 1.49 23.23 14.05
CA SER A 23 2.35 24.39 14.29
C SER A 23 1.53 25.66 14.49
N ASP A 24 1.92 26.48 15.46
CA ASP A 24 1.33 27.79 15.72
C ASP A 24 1.67 28.82 14.62
N ASP A 25 2.54 28.47 13.67
CA ASP A 25 2.84 29.31 12.52
C ASP A 25 1.58 29.46 11.65
N GLU A 26 1.16 30.70 11.32
CA GLU A 26 -0.02 31.00 10.48
C GLU A 26 0.16 30.59 8.99
N THR A 27 0.87 29.50 8.72
CA THR A 27 1.17 28.99 7.37
C THR A 27 0.49 27.65 7.13
N ASP A 28 0.20 27.33 5.87
CA ASP A 28 -0.30 26.02 5.46
C ASP A 28 0.79 24.92 5.50
N TYR A 29 1.99 25.21 6.01
CA TYR A 29 3.14 24.31 6.09
C TYR A 29 3.16 23.44 7.37
N THR A 30 1.99 22.93 7.76
CA THR A 30 1.84 22.03 8.89
C THR A 30 0.70 21.06 8.62
N TYR A 31 0.80 19.85 9.17
CA TYR A 31 -0.28 18.88 9.15
C TYR A 31 -1.28 19.14 10.27
N ASP A 32 -2.52 18.69 10.05
CA ASP A 32 -3.56 18.70 11.06
C ASP A 32 -3.51 17.43 11.93
N GLY A 33 -3.23 17.60 13.22
CA GLY A 33 -3.13 16.49 14.18
C GLY A 33 -4.44 15.73 14.37
N GLU A 34 -5.60 16.38 14.17
CA GLU A 34 -6.91 15.69 14.22
C GLU A 34 -7.09 14.73 13.03
N VAL A 35 -6.51 15.08 11.86
CA VAL A 35 -6.54 14.21 10.68
C VAL A 35 -5.56 13.05 10.85
N ILE A 36 -4.35 13.28 11.36
CA ILE A 36 -3.39 12.20 11.65
C ILE A 36 -3.95 11.22 12.69
N GLY A 37 -4.66 11.73 13.70
CA GLY A 37 -5.38 10.93 14.68
C GLY A 37 -4.48 9.99 15.47
N GLU A 38 -4.85 8.71 15.53
CA GLU A 38 -4.12 7.66 16.25
C GLU A 38 -3.05 6.96 15.39
N SER A 39 -2.76 7.46 14.19
CA SER A 39 -1.77 6.84 13.30
C SER A 39 -0.38 6.85 13.94
N ASP A 40 0.24 5.66 14.03
CA ASP A 40 1.68 5.57 14.31
C ASP A 40 2.47 6.16 13.13
N LEU A 41 3.44 7.04 13.41
CA LEU A 41 4.31 7.66 12.41
C LEU A 41 5.72 7.07 12.43
N GLU A 42 6.07 6.21 13.40
CA GLU A 42 7.40 5.59 13.49
C GLU A 42 7.70 4.70 12.28
N TRP A 43 6.68 4.22 11.57
CA TRP A 43 6.84 3.46 10.33
C TRP A 43 7.61 4.23 9.25
N LEU A 44 7.55 5.56 9.25
CA LEU A 44 8.29 6.42 8.32
C LEU A 44 9.80 6.29 8.50
N ASP A 45 10.26 6.02 9.72
CA ASP A 45 11.69 5.88 10.03
C ASP A 45 12.23 4.48 9.70
N HIS A 46 11.36 3.52 9.33
CA HIS A 46 11.76 2.15 8.98
C HIS A 46 12.28 2.04 7.54
N LEU A 47 13.37 2.76 7.24
CA LEU A 47 14.03 2.77 5.94
C LEU A 47 14.82 1.47 5.70
N ARG A 48 14.64 0.87 4.52
CA ARG A 48 15.53 -0.15 3.93
C ARG A 48 15.80 0.21 2.47
N ALA A 49 16.75 -0.45 1.83
CA ALA A 49 17.01 -0.20 0.41
C ALA A 49 17.27 -1.49 -0.38
N LEU A 50 16.86 -1.46 -1.65
CA LEU A 50 17.15 -2.46 -2.66
C LEU A 50 18.40 -2.02 -3.43
N GLY A 51 19.43 -2.86 -3.45
CA GLY A 51 20.64 -2.62 -4.22
C GLY A 51 21.05 -3.83 -5.06
N LEU A 52 22.07 -3.66 -5.88
CA LEU A 52 22.63 -4.71 -6.72
C LEU A 52 24.15 -4.80 -6.53
N ASN A 53 24.63 -5.90 -5.96
CA ASN A 53 26.06 -6.11 -5.81
C ASN A 53 26.62 -6.78 -7.07
N ARG A 54 27.19 -5.97 -7.97
CA ARG A 54 27.73 -6.47 -9.24
C ARG A 54 28.97 -7.37 -9.06
N GLY A 55 29.62 -7.34 -7.89
CA GLY A 55 30.86 -8.05 -7.59
C GLY A 55 30.70 -9.48 -7.08
N VAL A 56 29.49 -9.89 -6.66
CA VAL A 56 29.27 -11.27 -6.18
C VAL A 56 29.16 -12.27 -7.33
N SER A 57 29.73 -13.46 -7.12
CA SER A 57 29.56 -14.61 -8.01
C SER A 57 28.34 -15.41 -7.56
N GLY A 58 27.27 -15.34 -8.34
CA GLY A 58 26.01 -16.02 -8.03
C GLY A 58 24.91 -15.61 -9.00
N ASP A 59 23.84 -16.40 -9.03
CA ASP A 59 22.70 -16.17 -9.91
C ASP A 59 21.89 -14.94 -9.48
N ARG A 60 21.78 -14.69 -8.15
CA ARG A 60 21.15 -13.49 -7.57
C ARG A 60 22.22 -12.50 -7.13
N LYS A 61 22.14 -11.26 -7.61
CA LYS A 61 23.08 -10.18 -7.24
C LYS A 61 22.46 -9.09 -6.38
N SER A 62 21.14 -9.01 -6.40
CA SER A 62 20.36 -8.06 -5.62
C SER A 62 20.50 -8.34 -4.13
N PHE A 63 20.35 -7.30 -3.34
CA PHE A 63 20.28 -7.38 -1.89
C PHE A 63 19.24 -6.41 -1.33
N ILE A 64 18.71 -6.74 -0.16
CA ILE A 64 17.97 -5.78 0.67
C ILE A 64 18.79 -5.52 1.94
N THR A 65 19.03 -4.25 2.24
CA THR A 65 19.76 -3.83 3.44
C THR A 65 18.99 -4.15 4.72
N GLY A 66 19.63 -4.05 5.87
CA GLY A 66 18.95 -3.90 7.16
C GLY A 66 18.28 -2.52 7.28
N ARG A 67 17.65 -2.26 8.43
CA ARG A 67 17.09 -0.94 8.75
C ARG A 67 18.18 0.12 8.80
N GLY A 68 17.80 1.35 8.48
CA GLY A 68 18.66 2.52 8.53
C GLY A 68 17.87 3.80 8.67
N TYR A 69 18.50 4.90 8.31
CA TYR A 69 17.91 6.22 8.30
C TYR A 69 18.43 7.02 7.10
N TYR A 70 17.65 8.02 6.70
CA TYR A 70 18.03 9.00 5.70
C TYR A 70 19.11 9.95 6.25
N ASP A 71 20.11 10.22 5.43
CA ASP A 71 21.18 11.18 5.68
C ASP A 71 21.18 12.24 4.57
N ASP A 72 21.89 13.36 4.77
CA ASP A 72 21.78 14.49 3.86
C ASP A 72 22.31 14.18 2.43
N ALA A 73 21.83 14.96 1.46
CA ALA A 73 22.24 14.96 0.05
C ALA A 73 22.04 13.61 -0.68
N GLY A 74 20.84 13.04 -0.56
CA GLY A 74 20.48 11.85 -1.34
C GLY A 74 21.02 10.53 -0.79
N ALA A 75 21.52 10.55 0.44
CA ALA A 75 22.21 9.42 1.03
C ALA A 75 21.40 8.73 2.12
N ILE A 76 21.78 7.50 2.41
CA ILE A 76 21.21 6.72 3.51
C ILE A 76 22.34 6.03 4.27
N GLN A 77 22.12 5.85 5.56
CA GLN A 77 22.96 5.03 6.42
C GLN A 77 22.16 3.83 6.90
N VAL A 78 22.57 2.63 6.48
CA VAL A 78 21.80 1.40 6.70
C VAL A 78 22.66 0.32 7.33
N HIS A 79 22.07 -0.47 8.21
CA HIS A 79 22.72 -1.69 8.66
C HIS A 79 22.80 -2.71 7.51
N ARG A 80 23.77 -3.61 7.58
CA ARG A 80 23.90 -4.71 6.62
C ARG A 80 22.62 -5.56 6.54
N GLY A 81 22.05 -5.93 7.69
CA GLY A 81 20.96 -6.92 7.75
C GLY A 81 21.43 -8.34 7.40
N ASP A 82 20.49 -9.19 7.03
CA ASP A 82 20.70 -10.63 6.85
C ASP A 82 21.03 -11.04 5.40
N ASP A 83 20.92 -10.14 4.43
CA ASP A 83 21.15 -10.49 3.02
C ASP A 83 22.66 -10.65 2.74
N PRO A 84 23.11 -11.83 2.28
CA PRO A 84 24.53 -12.10 2.07
C PRO A 84 25.15 -11.30 0.92
N ASN A 85 24.32 -10.76 0.02
CA ASN A 85 24.78 -10.01 -1.15
C ASN A 85 25.07 -8.54 -0.84
N VAL A 86 24.72 -8.04 0.35
CA VAL A 86 25.08 -6.67 0.75
C VAL A 86 26.60 -6.53 0.73
N PRO A 87 27.16 -5.52 0.02
CA PRO A 87 28.60 -5.28 -0.01
C PRO A 87 29.16 -5.17 1.41
N VAL A 88 30.27 -5.85 1.65
CA VAL A 88 30.97 -5.81 2.94
C VAL A 88 32.31 -5.15 2.71
N ASP A 89 32.48 -3.94 3.24
CA ASP A 89 33.81 -3.41 3.50
C ASP A 89 34.30 -4.02 4.84
N PRO A 90 35.41 -4.79 4.84
CA PRO A 90 35.96 -5.40 6.05
C PRO A 90 36.31 -4.40 7.16
N ASP A 91 36.57 -3.14 6.80
CA ASP A 91 37.00 -2.08 7.71
C ASP A 91 35.81 -1.23 8.21
N GLU A 92 34.66 -1.29 7.55
CA GLU A 92 33.45 -0.54 7.91
C GLU A 92 32.64 -1.30 8.98
N LYS A 93 32.52 -0.69 10.16
CA LYS A 93 31.72 -1.22 11.28
C LYS A 93 30.49 -0.36 11.50
N GLY A 94 29.31 -0.96 11.51
CA GLY A 94 28.06 -0.30 11.92
C GLY A 94 27.07 -0.14 10.77
N THR A 95 26.75 1.11 10.44
CA THR A 95 25.96 1.47 9.26
C THR A 95 26.87 1.62 8.05
N HIS A 96 26.34 1.29 6.89
CA HIS A 96 26.96 1.44 5.59
C HIS A 96 26.32 2.63 4.87
N TYR A 97 27.15 3.42 4.21
CA TYR A 97 26.70 4.56 3.43
C TYR A 97 26.33 4.13 2.01
N PHE A 98 25.12 4.49 1.56
CA PHE A 98 24.72 4.34 0.17
C PHE A 98 24.10 5.63 -0.34
N THR A 99 24.28 5.88 -1.63
CA THR A 99 23.58 6.95 -2.33
C THR A 99 22.38 6.38 -3.07
N THR A 100 21.29 7.15 -3.07
CA THR A 100 20.00 6.72 -3.61
C THR A 100 19.72 7.31 -4.98
N TYR A 101 19.00 6.56 -5.81
CA TYR A 101 18.50 6.95 -7.14
C TYR A 101 19.57 7.33 -8.19
N CYS A 102 20.30 8.42 -8.00
CA CYS A 102 21.27 8.95 -8.95
C CYS A 102 22.52 9.50 -8.26
N ASP A 103 23.62 9.54 -9.01
CA ASP A 103 24.87 10.10 -8.55
C ASP A 103 24.99 11.57 -8.90
N TRP A 104 25.09 12.40 -7.88
CA TRP A 104 25.30 13.83 -8.02
C TRP A 104 26.79 14.20 -8.02
N THR A 105 27.66 13.24 -7.74
CA THR A 105 29.12 13.42 -7.66
C THR A 105 29.84 13.12 -8.97
N GLY A 106 29.22 12.36 -9.88
CA GLY A 106 29.75 12.03 -11.21
C GLY A 106 30.79 10.91 -11.20
N ASP A 107 30.75 10.04 -10.20
CA ASP A 107 31.53 8.82 -10.08
C ASP A 107 31.03 7.74 -11.07
N GLU A 108 31.94 7.26 -11.92
CA GLU A 108 31.64 6.21 -12.91
C GLU A 108 31.44 4.83 -12.27
N GLU A 109 31.88 4.60 -11.02
CA GLU A 109 31.68 3.35 -10.28
C GLU A 109 30.39 3.31 -9.44
N PHE A 110 29.58 4.36 -9.53
CA PHE A 110 28.35 4.50 -8.76
C PHE A 110 27.35 3.34 -8.94
N GLN A 111 26.82 2.86 -7.82
CA GLN A 111 25.73 1.89 -7.78
C GLN A 111 24.61 2.45 -6.90
N PRO A 112 23.50 2.93 -7.48
CA PRO A 112 22.41 3.46 -6.69
C PRO A 112 21.75 2.33 -5.90
N VAL A 113 21.15 2.71 -4.79
CA VAL A 113 20.14 1.90 -4.12
C VAL A 113 18.78 2.58 -4.18
N PHE A 114 17.72 1.78 -4.08
CA PHE A 114 16.34 2.24 -4.12
C PHE A 114 15.73 2.11 -2.72
N PRO A 115 15.56 3.22 -2.00
CA PRO A 115 15.08 3.21 -0.63
C PRO A 115 13.57 2.97 -0.61
N PHE A 116 13.09 2.27 0.41
CA PHE A 116 11.68 2.04 0.64
C PHE A 116 11.38 1.86 2.14
N HIS A 117 10.16 2.16 2.56
CA HIS A 117 9.70 1.79 3.90
C HIS A 117 9.49 0.29 3.99
N GLU A 118 9.96 -0.30 5.09
CA GLU A 118 9.84 -1.74 5.31
C GLU A 118 8.40 -2.26 5.12
N LEU A 119 7.41 -1.54 5.64
CA LEU A 119 5.99 -1.89 5.51
C LEU A 119 5.51 -1.85 4.05
N CYS A 120 5.92 -0.84 3.26
CA CYS A 120 5.52 -0.75 1.85
C CYS A 120 5.96 -1.99 1.05
N PHE A 121 7.16 -2.50 1.33
CA PHE A 121 7.66 -3.70 0.67
C PHE A 121 7.03 -4.98 1.24
N GLN A 122 7.12 -5.20 2.55
CA GLN A 122 6.77 -6.48 3.17
C GLN A 122 5.27 -6.73 3.26
N GLU A 123 4.46 -5.67 3.47
CA GLU A 123 3.04 -5.82 3.73
C GLU A 123 2.17 -5.45 2.53
N ILE A 124 2.62 -4.54 1.66
CA ILE A 124 1.81 -4.08 0.52
C ILE A 124 2.30 -4.68 -0.80
N LEU A 125 3.57 -4.46 -1.16
CA LEU A 125 4.11 -4.96 -2.42
C LEU A 125 4.06 -6.49 -2.51
N VAL A 126 4.53 -7.20 -1.48
CA VAL A 126 4.48 -8.69 -1.45
C VAL A 126 3.05 -9.22 -1.60
N ARG A 127 2.07 -8.60 -0.92
CA ARG A 127 0.66 -8.99 -1.07
C ARG A 127 0.10 -8.69 -2.45
N CYS A 128 0.49 -7.58 -3.07
CA CYS A 128 0.14 -7.26 -4.46
C CYS A 128 0.67 -8.32 -5.44
N PHE A 129 1.86 -8.85 -5.15
CA PHE A 129 2.45 -10.01 -5.83
C PHE A 129 1.85 -11.36 -5.40
N LYS A 130 0.77 -11.37 -4.61
CA LYS A 130 0.09 -12.58 -4.11
C LYS A 130 1.04 -13.51 -3.37
N ASP A 131 1.96 -12.93 -2.60
CA ASP A 131 2.97 -13.65 -1.82
C ASP A 131 3.90 -14.53 -2.66
N THR A 132 3.99 -14.24 -3.98
CA THR A 132 4.96 -14.90 -4.85
C THR A 132 6.34 -14.27 -4.63
N PRO A 133 7.42 -15.07 -4.67
CA PRO A 133 8.78 -14.54 -4.51
C PRO A 133 9.11 -13.51 -5.60
N ILE A 134 9.45 -12.29 -5.18
CA ILE A 134 9.89 -11.21 -6.07
C ILE A 134 11.38 -11.39 -6.38
N ASN A 135 11.75 -11.45 -7.65
CA ASN A 135 13.15 -11.48 -8.05
C ASN A 135 13.76 -10.08 -7.90
N GLY A 136 14.62 -9.91 -6.89
CA GLY A 136 15.27 -8.64 -6.61
C GLY A 136 16.14 -8.09 -7.74
N ASP A 137 16.73 -8.94 -8.59
CA ASP A 137 17.53 -8.48 -9.74
C ASP A 137 16.66 -7.80 -10.79
N VAL A 138 15.48 -8.38 -11.05
CA VAL A 138 14.51 -7.84 -12.01
C VAL A 138 13.88 -6.56 -11.45
N LEU A 139 13.53 -6.55 -10.16
CA LEU A 139 13.00 -5.36 -9.50
C LEU A 139 14.03 -4.23 -9.48
N PHE A 140 15.30 -4.52 -9.20
CA PHE A 140 16.37 -3.53 -9.25
C PHE A 140 16.53 -2.97 -10.67
N ALA A 141 16.60 -3.84 -11.68
CA ALA A 141 16.72 -3.41 -13.08
C ALA A 141 15.49 -2.62 -13.58
N LEU A 142 14.31 -2.85 -12.98
CA LEU A 142 13.12 -2.02 -13.18
C LEU A 142 13.34 -0.61 -12.62
N CYS A 143 13.69 -0.50 -11.34
CA CYS A 143 13.95 0.79 -10.72
C CYS A 143 15.07 1.56 -11.46
N GLU A 144 16.19 0.90 -11.77
CA GLU A 144 17.32 1.48 -12.52
C GLU A 144 16.89 1.99 -13.90
N GLY A 145 16.00 1.28 -14.60
CA GLY A 145 15.48 1.70 -15.89
C GLY A 145 14.44 2.83 -15.83
N LEU A 146 13.82 3.05 -14.66
CA LEU A 146 12.81 4.11 -14.45
C LEU A 146 13.42 5.42 -13.97
N VAL A 147 14.53 5.37 -13.23
CA VAL A 147 15.17 6.57 -12.68
C VAL A 147 15.40 7.63 -13.76
N GLY A 148 14.85 8.82 -13.53
CA GLY A 148 15.19 10.01 -14.29
C GLY A 148 16.53 10.60 -13.85
N ASN A 149 17.13 11.43 -14.71
CA ASN A 149 18.26 12.26 -14.27
C ASN A 149 17.82 13.12 -13.08
N ASP A 150 18.71 13.28 -12.10
CA ASP A 150 18.54 14.24 -11.02
C ASP A 150 17.26 14.02 -10.19
N SER A 151 16.91 12.76 -9.89
CA SER A 151 15.68 12.39 -9.17
C SER A 151 15.93 11.86 -7.76
N ASN A 152 15.01 12.17 -6.84
CA ASN A 152 14.95 11.68 -5.46
C ASN A 152 13.78 10.71 -5.20
N SER A 153 13.11 10.27 -6.27
CA SER A 153 12.01 9.30 -6.28
C SER A 153 11.97 8.55 -7.62
N LEU A 154 11.09 7.56 -7.76
CA LEU A 154 10.81 7.00 -9.09
C LEU A 154 9.73 7.85 -9.78
N PRO A 155 9.76 8.01 -11.11
CA PRO A 155 8.72 8.74 -11.85
C PRO A 155 7.46 7.87 -12.03
N LEU A 156 6.87 7.44 -10.93
CA LEU A 156 5.63 6.67 -10.86
C LEU A 156 4.44 7.59 -10.55
N ASP A 157 3.23 7.16 -10.90
CA ASP A 157 2.01 7.83 -10.45
C ASP A 157 1.73 7.42 -9.00
N TYR A 158 2.25 8.18 -8.05
CA TYR A 158 2.02 7.96 -6.62
C TYR A 158 0.59 8.25 -6.16
N GLY A 159 -0.33 8.62 -7.06
CA GLY A 159 -1.74 8.88 -6.78
C GLY A 159 -1.99 10.18 -6.00
N GLU A 160 -3.26 10.50 -5.76
CA GLU A 160 -3.66 11.73 -5.07
C GLU A 160 -3.72 11.55 -3.53
N PRO A 161 -3.26 12.55 -2.75
CA PRO A 161 -2.51 13.72 -3.20
C PRO A 161 -1.13 13.30 -3.70
N THR A 162 -0.67 13.95 -4.78
CA THR A 162 0.65 13.67 -5.34
C THR A 162 1.73 14.11 -4.33
N PRO A 163 2.68 13.23 -3.94
CA PRO A 163 3.80 13.62 -3.07
C PRO A 163 4.60 14.80 -3.64
N PRO A 164 5.16 15.68 -2.78
CA PRO A 164 5.89 16.86 -3.23
C PRO A 164 7.15 16.46 -4.02
N TYR A 165 7.26 16.95 -5.26
CA TYR A 165 8.45 16.77 -6.10
C TYR A 165 9.42 17.96 -5.96
N GLU A 166 9.83 18.23 -4.71
CA GLU A 166 10.66 19.37 -4.34
C GLU A 166 11.97 18.91 -3.67
N GLN A 167 12.88 19.86 -3.42
CA GLN A 167 14.16 19.61 -2.75
C GLN A 167 14.01 19.06 -1.32
N TYR A 168 12.95 19.46 -0.60
CA TYR A 168 12.67 19.03 0.77
C TYR A 168 11.20 18.67 0.92
N TRP A 169 10.91 17.78 1.88
CA TRP A 169 9.55 17.42 2.23
C TRP A 169 8.84 18.60 2.91
N GLU A 170 7.68 18.97 2.39
CA GLU A 170 6.83 20.00 2.96
C GLU A 170 5.59 19.36 3.59
N CYS A 171 5.35 19.64 4.87
CA CYS A 171 4.10 19.24 5.52
C CYS A 171 3.00 20.19 5.05
N ARG A 172 1.99 19.71 4.33
CA ARG A 172 0.90 20.55 3.81
C ARG A 172 -0.43 20.08 4.35
N LYS A 173 -1.22 21.04 4.85
CA LYS A 173 -2.56 20.75 5.37
C LYS A 173 -3.44 20.12 4.29
N GLY A 174 -4.10 19.01 4.62
CA GLY A 174 -4.92 18.22 3.69
C GLY A 174 -4.15 17.13 2.93
N GLU A 175 -2.82 17.01 3.13
CA GLU A 175 -1.98 15.96 2.55
C GLU A 175 -1.50 14.92 3.59
N GLU A 176 -2.10 14.93 4.79
CA GLU A 176 -1.72 14.06 5.92
C GLU A 176 -1.78 12.56 5.56
N VAL A 177 -2.67 12.19 4.63
CA VAL A 177 -2.80 10.81 4.15
C VAL A 177 -1.47 10.23 3.68
N LEU A 178 -0.54 11.04 3.16
CA LEU A 178 0.77 10.58 2.70
C LEU A 178 1.62 9.94 3.81
N VAL A 179 1.48 10.45 5.04
CA VAL A 179 2.33 10.09 6.20
C VAL A 179 1.65 9.13 7.18
N THR A 180 0.33 8.96 7.08
CA THR A 180 -0.41 8.01 7.95
C THR A 180 -0.10 6.55 7.64
N ASN A 181 -0.09 5.70 8.67
CA ASN A 181 0.30 4.29 8.55
C ASN A 181 -0.66 3.54 7.62
N PRO A 182 -0.15 2.99 6.49
CA PRO A 182 -1.00 2.31 5.53
C PRO A 182 -1.30 0.86 5.90
N VAL A 183 -0.71 0.31 6.97
CA VAL A 183 -0.89 -1.10 7.36
C VAL A 183 -1.65 -1.21 8.66
N GLU A 184 -1.16 -0.55 9.71
CA GLU A 184 -1.82 -0.55 11.02
C GLU A 184 -2.85 0.57 11.07
N ILE A 185 -4.10 0.21 10.78
CA ILE A 185 -5.23 1.16 10.70
C ILE A 185 -6.30 0.78 11.74
N PRO A 186 -6.19 1.28 12.98
CA PRO A 186 -7.12 0.95 14.06
C PRO A 186 -8.59 1.23 13.70
N GLU A 187 -8.85 2.28 12.92
CA GLU A 187 -10.19 2.68 12.48
C GLU A 187 -10.86 1.59 11.64
N VAL A 188 -10.11 0.90 10.76
CA VAL A 188 -10.65 -0.21 9.95
C VAL A 188 -11.01 -1.38 10.85
N SER A 189 -10.15 -1.71 11.82
CA SER A 189 -10.41 -2.78 12.79
C SER A 189 -11.67 -2.48 13.60
N LYS A 190 -11.75 -1.28 14.21
CA LYS A 190 -12.93 -0.77 14.92
C LYS A 190 -14.19 -0.78 14.04
N TYR A 191 -14.04 -0.49 12.75
CA TYR A 191 -15.15 -0.51 11.81
C TYR A 191 -15.71 -1.90 11.58
N LEU A 192 -14.86 -2.93 11.58
CA LEU A 192 -15.25 -4.32 11.36
C LEU A 192 -15.65 -5.05 12.65
N GLU A 193 -15.40 -4.46 13.82
CA GLU A 193 -15.84 -4.99 15.11
C GLU A 193 -17.37 -5.24 15.14
N GLY A 194 -17.76 -6.32 15.85
CA GLY A 194 -19.16 -6.69 16.05
C GLY A 194 -19.82 -7.44 14.88
N LEU A 195 -19.15 -7.59 13.72
CA LEU A 195 -19.67 -8.38 12.60
C LEU A 195 -19.90 -9.86 12.96
N VAL A 196 -19.06 -10.42 13.83
CA VAL A 196 -19.12 -11.84 14.23
C VAL A 196 -20.37 -12.17 15.06
N ASP A 197 -20.93 -11.19 15.78
CA ASP A 197 -22.06 -11.39 16.70
C ASP A 197 -23.44 -11.29 16.04
N VAL A 198 -23.49 -10.93 14.76
CA VAL A 198 -24.74 -10.68 14.02
C VAL A 198 -25.49 -11.98 13.64
N GLY A 199 -24.85 -13.15 13.77
CA GLY A 199 -25.24 -14.45 13.22
C GLY A 199 -26.41 -15.23 13.87
N LYS A 200 -27.49 -14.56 14.29
CA LYS A 200 -28.76 -15.25 14.59
C LYS A 200 -29.85 -14.77 13.64
N ASP A 201 -30.18 -15.60 12.66
CA ASP A 201 -31.27 -15.36 11.72
C ASP A 201 -32.59 -15.73 12.41
N ASP A 202 -33.48 -14.76 12.58
CA ASP A 202 -34.91 -15.03 12.80
C ASP A 202 -35.51 -15.27 11.42
N GLY A 203 -35.89 -16.51 11.15
CA GLY A 203 -36.39 -16.94 9.85
C GLY A 203 -37.49 -16.02 9.32
N SER A 204 -37.15 -15.17 8.35
CA SER A 204 -38.13 -14.46 7.55
C SER A 204 -38.45 -15.30 6.32
N ASP A 205 -39.62 -15.89 6.41
CA ASP A 205 -40.40 -16.52 5.36
C ASP A 205 -40.96 -15.42 4.47
N THR A 206 -40.51 -15.34 3.21
CA THR A 206 -41.14 -14.49 2.19
C THR A 206 -41.20 -15.19 0.84
N SER A 207 -42.38 -15.75 0.57
CA SER A 207 -43.22 -15.42 -0.59
C SER A 207 -42.51 -14.99 -1.89
N SER A 208 -42.58 -15.85 -2.91
CA SER A 208 -42.37 -15.59 -4.35
C SER A 208 -41.14 -14.74 -4.70
N ASP A 209 -39.95 -15.24 -4.38
CA ASP A 209 -38.69 -14.68 -4.90
C ASP A 209 -38.66 -14.74 -6.44
N ILE A 210 -38.53 -13.58 -7.08
CA ILE A 210 -38.54 -13.43 -8.54
C ILE A 210 -37.37 -14.12 -9.23
N PHE A 211 -36.25 -14.33 -8.53
CA PHE A 211 -35.06 -14.96 -9.10
C PHE A 211 -35.18 -16.49 -9.14
N ASN A 212 -36.20 -17.07 -8.50
CA ASN A 212 -36.48 -18.52 -8.59
C ASN A 212 -36.75 -18.99 -10.03
N CYS A 213 -37.20 -18.11 -10.92
CA CYS A 213 -37.42 -18.45 -12.33
C CYS A 213 -36.12 -18.44 -13.16
N LEU A 214 -35.03 -17.89 -12.62
CA LEU A 214 -33.74 -17.84 -13.31
C LEU A 214 -32.91 -19.09 -13.01
N PRO A 215 -32.28 -19.71 -14.03
CA PRO A 215 -31.22 -20.68 -13.85
C PRO A 215 -30.03 -20.08 -13.09
N TYR A 216 -29.24 -20.94 -12.43
CA TYR A 216 -28.07 -20.51 -11.65
C TYR A 216 -27.06 -19.73 -12.48
N GLU A 217 -26.89 -20.06 -13.76
CA GLU A 217 -25.96 -19.40 -14.68
C GLU A 217 -26.36 -17.94 -14.94
N LEU A 218 -27.66 -17.62 -14.92
CA LEU A 218 -28.11 -16.23 -15.06
C LEU A 218 -27.94 -15.46 -13.75
N ARG A 219 -28.12 -16.11 -12.60
CA ARG A 219 -27.86 -15.50 -11.29
C ARG A 219 -26.39 -15.17 -11.10
N ASP A 220 -25.51 -16.08 -11.51
CA ASP A 220 -24.05 -15.86 -11.52
C ASP A 220 -23.67 -14.69 -12.44
N LYS A 221 -24.24 -14.61 -13.65
CA LYS A 221 -24.05 -13.45 -14.53
C LYS A 221 -24.51 -12.13 -13.90
N ILE A 222 -25.58 -12.14 -13.12
CA ILE A 222 -26.00 -10.94 -12.36
C ILE A 222 -24.92 -10.54 -11.36
N PHE A 223 -24.36 -11.50 -10.61
CA PHE A 223 -23.27 -11.21 -9.67
C PHE A 223 -22.03 -10.64 -10.35
N GLN A 224 -21.68 -11.11 -11.54
CA GLN A 224 -20.53 -10.59 -12.31
C GLN A 224 -20.71 -9.12 -12.75
N LEU A 225 -21.94 -8.61 -12.80
CA LEU A 225 -22.25 -7.23 -13.20
C LEU A 225 -22.36 -6.27 -12.02
N LEU A 226 -22.30 -6.77 -10.78
CA LEU A 226 -22.53 -5.99 -9.57
C LEU A 226 -21.25 -5.89 -8.73
N PRO A 227 -20.94 -4.71 -8.15
CA PRO A 227 -19.91 -4.59 -7.14
C PRO A 227 -20.18 -5.53 -5.95
N VAL A 228 -19.13 -5.96 -5.27
CA VAL A 228 -19.21 -6.92 -4.16
C VAL A 228 -20.20 -6.51 -3.08
N ALA A 229 -20.24 -5.21 -2.70
CA ALA A 229 -21.20 -4.69 -1.75
C ALA A 229 -22.65 -4.89 -2.24
N SER A 230 -22.94 -4.63 -3.52
CA SER A 230 -24.27 -4.80 -4.10
C SER A 230 -24.65 -6.28 -4.23
N VAL A 231 -23.69 -7.17 -4.50
CA VAL A 231 -23.93 -8.63 -4.47
C VAL A 231 -24.38 -9.07 -3.08
N LEU A 232 -23.67 -8.63 -2.04
CA LEU A 232 -24.03 -8.95 -0.66
C LEU A 232 -25.42 -8.43 -0.29
N ALA A 233 -25.78 -7.19 -0.68
CA ALA A 233 -27.12 -6.66 -0.47
C ALA A 233 -28.19 -7.51 -1.17
N LEU A 234 -27.91 -7.97 -2.40
CA LEU A 234 -28.82 -8.81 -3.17
C LEU A 234 -29.00 -10.19 -2.54
N LYS A 235 -27.92 -10.81 -2.04
CA LYS A 235 -27.98 -12.08 -1.30
C LYS A 235 -28.76 -11.94 0.00
N ALA A 236 -28.56 -10.85 0.74
CA ALA A 236 -29.33 -10.55 1.95
C ALA A 236 -30.84 -10.41 1.68
N ALA A 237 -31.20 -9.80 0.55
CA ALA A 237 -32.60 -9.51 0.20
C ALA A 237 -33.35 -10.69 -0.46
N SER A 238 -32.66 -11.66 -1.05
CA SER A 238 -33.27 -12.75 -1.84
C SER A 238 -32.73 -14.11 -1.44
N GLY A 239 -33.62 -15.02 -1.02
CA GLY A 239 -33.24 -16.38 -0.62
C GLY A 239 -32.64 -17.20 -1.77
N SER A 240 -33.10 -17.01 -3.00
CA SER A 240 -32.56 -17.73 -4.16
C SER A 240 -31.20 -17.17 -4.63
N MET A 241 -30.93 -15.88 -4.41
CA MET A 241 -29.61 -15.27 -4.61
C MET A 241 -28.66 -15.63 -3.46
N HIS A 242 -29.13 -15.68 -2.21
CA HIS A 242 -28.38 -16.22 -1.06
C HIS A 242 -27.87 -17.64 -1.34
N ALA A 243 -28.73 -18.52 -1.86
CA ALA A 243 -28.34 -19.89 -2.22
C ALA A 243 -27.45 -20.01 -3.48
N THR A 244 -27.26 -18.93 -4.24
CA THR A 244 -26.41 -18.95 -5.45
C THR A 244 -24.93 -18.85 -5.06
N ARG A 245 -24.10 -19.73 -5.64
CA ARG A 245 -22.66 -19.75 -5.40
C ARG A 245 -22.03 -18.42 -5.77
N PHE A 246 -21.07 -17.99 -4.96
CA PHE A 246 -20.32 -16.77 -5.17
C PHE A 246 -18.91 -16.95 -4.62
N SER A 247 -17.89 -16.54 -5.37
CA SER A 247 -16.50 -16.65 -4.95
C SER A 247 -16.08 -15.37 -4.22
N TRP A 248 -16.22 -15.38 -2.90
CA TRP A 248 -15.89 -14.24 -2.03
C TRP A 248 -14.44 -13.78 -2.20
N THR A 249 -13.48 -14.69 -1.98
CA THR A 249 -12.06 -14.38 -2.06
C THR A 249 -11.66 -13.85 -3.44
N ALA A 250 -12.10 -14.49 -4.51
CA ALA A 250 -11.78 -14.03 -5.87
C ALA A 250 -12.39 -12.66 -6.18
N ARG A 251 -13.56 -12.33 -5.61
CA ARG A 251 -14.14 -11.00 -5.80
C ARG A 251 -13.38 -9.93 -5.03
N LEU A 252 -13.03 -10.19 -3.76
CA LEU A 252 -12.22 -9.28 -2.97
C LEU A 252 -10.87 -9.02 -3.62
N ASP A 253 -10.19 -10.05 -4.13
CA ASP A 253 -8.92 -9.92 -4.84
C ASP A 253 -9.02 -9.08 -6.11
N ALA A 254 -10.19 -9.05 -6.75
CA ALA A 254 -10.40 -8.30 -7.99
C ALA A 254 -10.86 -6.86 -7.76
N GLU A 255 -11.64 -6.59 -6.71
CA GLU A 255 -12.28 -5.28 -6.51
C GLU A 255 -11.73 -4.49 -5.33
N LEU A 256 -11.35 -5.16 -4.24
CA LEU A 256 -10.93 -4.53 -2.98
C LEU A 256 -9.66 -5.20 -2.43
N PRO A 257 -8.60 -5.38 -3.25
CA PRO A 257 -7.44 -6.16 -2.82
C PRO A 257 -6.65 -5.51 -1.68
N TRP A 258 -6.75 -4.18 -1.52
CA TRP A 258 -6.21 -3.39 -0.41
C TRP A 258 -7.01 -3.54 0.91
N LEU A 259 -8.20 -4.13 0.90
CA LEU A 259 -9.03 -4.33 2.10
C LEU A 259 -8.92 -5.77 2.60
N TRP A 260 -7.70 -6.19 2.92
CA TRP A 260 -7.39 -7.58 3.20
C TRP A 260 -8.02 -8.11 4.49
N GLU A 261 -8.43 -7.25 5.42
CA GLU A 261 -9.13 -7.63 6.67
C GLU A 261 -10.45 -8.38 6.41
N LEU A 262 -11.06 -8.18 5.24
CA LEU A 262 -12.31 -8.85 4.87
C LEU A 262 -12.12 -10.32 4.48
N ARG A 263 -10.89 -10.75 4.16
CA ARG A 263 -10.62 -12.11 3.67
C ARG A 263 -10.88 -13.17 4.74
N ASP A 264 -10.72 -12.81 6.00
CA ASP A 264 -10.90 -13.72 7.14
C ASP A 264 -12.36 -13.83 7.60
N ILE A 265 -13.27 -13.09 6.96
CA ILE A 265 -14.69 -13.06 7.32
C ILE A 265 -15.50 -13.79 6.25
N ASP A 266 -16.29 -14.79 6.66
CA ASP A 266 -17.29 -15.44 5.81
C ASP A 266 -18.65 -14.73 5.96
N PRO A 267 -19.08 -13.89 4.99
CA PRO A 267 -20.35 -13.18 5.09
C PRO A 267 -21.57 -14.09 4.95
N PHE A 268 -21.43 -15.31 4.43
CA PHE A 268 -22.57 -16.14 4.02
C PHE A 268 -23.16 -16.99 5.14
N THR A 269 -22.73 -16.78 6.38
CA THR A 269 -23.27 -17.47 7.57
C THR A 269 -24.72 -17.07 7.88
N SER A 270 -25.15 -15.87 7.48
CA SER A 270 -26.55 -15.42 7.59
C SER A 270 -26.86 -14.27 6.63
N ARG A 271 -28.12 -14.14 6.20
CA ARG A 271 -28.57 -13.01 5.38
C ARG A 271 -28.40 -11.66 6.08
N LYS A 272 -28.54 -11.64 7.41
CA LYS A 272 -28.31 -10.44 8.23
C LYS A 272 -26.84 -10.00 8.17
N LEU A 273 -25.90 -10.94 8.24
CA LEU A 273 -24.48 -10.65 8.09
C LEU A 273 -24.14 -10.17 6.68
N GLU A 274 -24.71 -10.78 5.63
CA GLU A 274 -24.55 -10.30 4.25
C GLU A 274 -24.97 -8.83 4.11
N GLY A 275 -26.11 -8.45 4.67
CA GLY A 275 -26.62 -7.08 4.63
C GLY A 275 -25.75 -6.08 5.40
N GLU A 276 -25.31 -6.45 6.60
CA GLU A 276 -24.41 -5.61 7.42
C GLU A 276 -23.02 -5.46 6.78
N MET A 277 -22.47 -6.53 6.22
CA MET A 277 -21.19 -6.49 5.52
C MET A 277 -21.27 -5.69 4.22
N SER A 278 -22.37 -5.80 3.47
CA SER A 278 -22.65 -4.96 2.30
C SER A 278 -22.53 -3.47 2.64
N ARG A 279 -23.24 -3.04 3.69
CA ARG A 279 -23.24 -1.64 4.15
C ARG A 279 -21.84 -1.20 4.56
N LYS A 280 -21.15 -1.98 5.39
CA LYS A 280 -19.81 -1.64 5.87
C LYS A 280 -18.78 -1.55 4.73
N ILE A 281 -18.85 -2.44 3.74
CA ILE A 281 -17.94 -2.41 2.59
C ILE A 281 -18.16 -1.17 1.74
N ALA A 282 -19.42 -0.81 1.47
CA ALA A 282 -19.72 0.42 0.73
C ALA A 282 -19.19 1.66 1.46
N GLU A 283 -19.37 1.72 2.78
CA GLU A 283 -18.85 2.82 3.60
C GLU A 283 -17.30 2.84 3.65
N LEU A 284 -16.64 1.69 3.74
CA LEU A 284 -15.18 1.62 3.70
C LEU A 284 -14.59 1.97 2.33
N ASP A 285 -15.25 1.58 1.24
CA ASP A 285 -14.83 1.98 -0.11
C ASP A 285 -14.94 3.50 -0.29
N GLU A 286 -16.02 4.14 0.16
CA GLU A 286 -16.15 5.60 0.19
C GLU A 286 -15.06 6.24 1.06
N LYS A 287 -14.83 5.70 2.26
CA LYS A 287 -13.81 6.20 3.20
C LYS A 287 -12.36 5.94 2.77
N SER A 288 -12.13 5.13 1.76
CA SER A 288 -10.81 4.88 1.17
C SER A 288 -10.45 5.85 0.05
N GLN A 289 -11.35 6.77 -0.30
CA GLN A 289 -11.14 7.75 -1.37
C GLN A 289 -10.70 9.09 -0.79
N TYR A 290 -9.60 9.61 -1.33
CA TYR A 290 -9.10 10.93 -0.97
C TYR A 290 -10.03 12.04 -1.47
N THR A 291 -10.30 13.03 -0.62
CA THR A 291 -10.99 14.26 -0.99
C THR A 291 -10.27 15.47 -0.40
N ARG A 292 -9.86 16.42 -1.24
CA ARG A 292 -9.11 17.60 -0.79
C ARG A 292 -9.88 18.49 0.20
N ASP A 293 -11.20 18.57 0.05
CA ASP A 293 -12.05 19.52 0.79
C ASP A 293 -12.79 18.88 1.99
N GLY A 294 -12.52 17.61 2.32
CA GLY A 294 -13.31 16.88 3.32
C GLY A 294 -12.47 15.92 4.16
N VAL A 295 -12.86 15.75 5.43
CA VAL A 295 -12.24 14.83 6.40
C VAL A 295 -13.08 13.55 6.62
N GLY A 296 -13.89 13.17 5.64
CA GLY A 296 -14.82 12.03 5.74
C GLY A 296 -14.15 10.66 5.61
N TYR A 297 -12.89 10.63 5.16
CA TYR A 297 -12.12 9.42 4.85
C TYR A 297 -11.36 8.87 6.07
N ILE A 298 -10.80 7.66 5.93
CA ILE A 298 -9.84 7.08 6.89
C ILE A 298 -8.44 7.25 6.29
N PRO A 299 -7.58 8.14 6.84
CA PRO A 299 -6.31 8.51 6.22
C PRO A 299 -5.40 7.33 5.87
N GLY A 300 -5.18 6.41 6.83
CA GLY A 300 -4.37 5.22 6.60
C GLY A 300 -4.94 4.33 5.50
N LEU A 301 -6.27 4.28 5.34
CA LEU A 301 -6.92 3.45 4.33
C LEU A 301 -6.81 4.07 2.94
N VAL A 302 -6.92 5.40 2.87
CA VAL A 302 -6.60 6.17 1.66
C VAL A 302 -5.15 5.94 1.26
N ASN A 303 -4.21 6.04 2.20
CA ASN A 303 -2.79 5.81 1.92
C ASN A 303 -2.53 4.39 1.42
N ARG A 304 -3.13 3.39 2.08
CA ARG A 304 -3.03 1.99 1.66
C ARG A 304 -3.52 1.77 0.24
N ARG A 305 -4.72 2.28 -0.09
CA ARG A 305 -5.29 2.15 -1.45
C ARG A 305 -4.42 2.85 -2.49
N ARG A 306 -3.90 4.04 -2.16
CA ARG A 306 -2.96 4.78 -3.01
C ARG A 306 -1.70 3.97 -3.30
N ILE A 307 -1.02 3.47 -2.25
CA ILE A 307 0.20 2.67 -2.38
C ILE A 307 -0.07 1.37 -3.13
N TRP A 308 -1.24 0.74 -2.90
CA TRP A 308 -1.62 -0.47 -3.63
C TRP A 308 -1.63 -0.25 -5.15
N THR A 309 -2.21 0.86 -5.62
CA THR A 309 -2.21 1.22 -7.05
C THR A 309 -0.79 1.33 -7.61
N VAL A 310 0.14 1.93 -6.85
CA VAL A 310 1.56 2.01 -7.25
C VAL A 310 2.19 0.61 -7.31
N CYS A 311 1.88 -0.25 -6.34
CA CYS A 311 2.35 -1.64 -6.35
C CYS A 311 1.82 -2.42 -7.56
N GLU A 312 0.58 -2.17 -8.00
CA GLU A 312 0.03 -2.76 -9.22
C GLU A 312 0.76 -2.27 -10.48
N GLU A 313 1.09 -0.98 -10.55
CA GLU A 313 1.93 -0.43 -11.63
C GLU A 313 3.32 -1.10 -11.65
N ILE A 314 4.01 -1.13 -10.51
CA ILE A 314 5.32 -1.80 -10.36
C ILE A 314 5.22 -3.26 -10.79
N LYS A 315 4.17 -3.97 -10.38
CA LYS A 315 3.95 -5.37 -10.73
C LYS A 315 3.75 -5.55 -12.24
N ASN A 316 2.94 -4.73 -12.87
CA ASN A 316 2.71 -4.80 -14.31
C ASN A 316 4.02 -4.61 -15.09
N LEU A 317 4.81 -3.58 -14.73
CA LEU A 317 6.11 -3.31 -15.34
C LEU A 317 7.12 -4.43 -15.09
N TYR A 318 7.09 -5.03 -13.90
CA TYR A 318 7.91 -6.17 -13.54
C TYR A 318 7.55 -7.41 -14.39
N GLU A 319 6.26 -7.70 -14.57
CA GLU A 319 5.78 -8.81 -15.39
C GLU A 319 6.15 -8.61 -16.87
N GLU A 320 6.07 -7.38 -17.38
CA GLU A 320 6.53 -7.03 -18.73
C GLU A 320 8.03 -7.30 -18.92
N LYS A 321 8.86 -6.97 -17.92
CA LYS A 321 10.30 -7.25 -17.97
C LYS A 321 10.63 -8.74 -17.96
N LEU A 322 9.81 -9.59 -17.35
CA LEU A 322 10.02 -11.04 -17.36
C LEU A 322 9.72 -11.70 -18.72
N LEU A 323 8.97 -11.02 -19.60
CA LEU A 323 8.61 -11.53 -20.93
C LEU A 323 9.66 -11.24 -22.00
N VAL A 324 10.66 -10.39 -21.69
CA VAL A 324 11.74 -9.96 -22.59
C VAL A 324 13.01 -10.77 -22.32
#